data_AF-A0A7V4P3W4-F1
#
_entry.id   AF-A0A7V4P3W4-F1
#
_cell.length_a   1.000
_cell.length_b   1.000
_cell.length_c   1.000
_cell.angle_alpha   90.00
_cell.angle_beta   90.00
_cell.angle_gamma   90.00
#
_symmetry.space_group_name_H-M   'P 1'
#
loop_
_entity.id
_entity.type
_entity.pdbx_description
1 polymer ?
#
loop_
_entity_poly.entity_id
_entity_poly.type
_entity_poly.pdbx_seq_one_letter_code
_entity_poly.pdbx_strand_id
1 'polypeptide(L)' 'MSDPVRPSNEFEQHAGAQRTSLVSEFWDFLKHNKKWWLGPIVVVLLLVAGLVLLGSTAAAPFIYTLF' A
#
# COMPACT_ATOMS: atom_id res chain seq x y z
N MET A 1 -42.17 28.32 31.34
CA MET A 1 -40.70 28.36 31.28
C MET A 1 -40.26 26.99 30.82
N SER A 2 -40.00 26.81 29.54
CA SER A 2 -39.69 25.52 28.92
C SER A 2 -38.50 25.71 28.00
N ASP A 3 -37.31 25.44 28.51
CA ASP A 3 -36.08 25.39 27.72
C ASP A 3 -36.01 24.05 26.99
N PRO A 4 -35.77 24.03 25.68
CA PRO A 4 -35.57 22.79 24.94
C PRO A 4 -34.18 22.23 25.24
N VAL A 5 -34.14 20.96 25.65
CA VAL A 5 -32.93 20.16 25.83
C VAL A 5 -32.17 20.12 24.51
N ARG A 6 -30.95 20.67 24.48
CA ARG A 6 -30.05 20.61 23.32
C ARG A 6 -29.24 19.30 23.38
N PRO A 7 -29.33 18.38 22.41
CA PRO A 7 -28.42 17.25 22.31
C PRO A 7 -27.12 17.74 21.66
N SER A 8 -26.28 18.46 22.40
CA SER A 8 -24.98 18.93 21.91
C SER A 8 -23.93 17.81 21.81
N ASN A 9 -24.21 16.63 22.37
CA ASN A 9 -23.20 15.56 22.51
C ASN A 9 -23.19 14.53 21.37
N GLU A 10 -24.22 14.44 20.51
CA GLU A 10 -24.23 13.49 19.38
C GLU A 10 -23.28 13.92 18.25
N PHE A 11 -23.23 15.22 17.93
CA PHE A 11 -22.38 15.74 16.85
C PHE A 11 -20.88 15.69 17.19
N GLU A 12 -20.51 15.91 18.45
CA GLU A 12 -19.11 15.88 18.90
C GLU A 12 -18.56 14.45 18.96
N GLN A 13 -19.42 13.45 19.20
CA GLN A 13 -19.02 12.05 19.34
C GLN A 13 -18.57 11.42 18.01
N HIS A 14 -19.03 11.94 16.87
CA HIS A 14 -18.61 11.50 15.54
C HIS A 14 -17.28 12.10 15.05
N ALA A 15 -16.78 13.16 15.70
CA ALA A 15 -15.49 13.76 15.38
C ALA A 15 -14.30 13.03 16.02
N GLY A 16 -14.54 12.28 17.11
CA GLY A 16 -13.55 11.49 17.85
C GLY A 16 -13.36 10.07 17.31
N ALA A 17 -14.12 9.66 16.28
CA ALA A 17 -13.90 8.38 15.62
C ALA A 17 -12.49 8.37 15.03
N GLN A 18 -11.66 7.49 15.58
CA GLN A 18 -10.26 7.31 15.23
C GLN A 18 -10.12 7.28 13.70
N ARG A 19 -9.61 8.37 13.12
CA ARG A 19 -9.39 8.46 11.69
C ARG A 19 -8.45 7.33 11.32
N THR A 20 -8.98 6.32 10.62
CA THR A 20 -8.15 5.27 10.04
C THR A 20 -7.05 5.97 9.24
N SER A 21 -5.80 5.59 9.49
CA SER A 21 -4.69 6.21 8.80
C SER A 21 -4.86 6.00 7.30
N LEU A 22 -4.59 7.04 6.50
CA LEU A 22 -4.61 6.94 5.03
C LEU A 22 -3.78 5.76 4.52
N VAL A 23 -2.71 5.41 5.23
CA VAL A 23 -1.85 4.25 4.92
C VAL A 23 -2.59 2.92 5.13
N SER A 24 -3.44 2.82 6.16
CA SER A 24 -4.25 1.64 6.45
C SER A 24 -5.35 1.47 5.41
N GLU A 25 -6.07 2.55 5.07
CA GLU A 25 -7.07 2.55 4.00
C GLU A 25 -6.46 2.19 2.65
N PHE A 26 -5.27 2.72 2.34
CA PHE A 26 -4.55 2.38 1.13
C PHE A 26 -4.12 0.91 1.08
N TRP A 27 -3.67 0.35 2.21
CA TRP A 27 -3.30 -1.06 2.30
C TRP A 27 -4.52 -1.98 2.13
N ASP A 28 -5.64 -1.63 2.73
CA ASP A 28 -6.90 -2.37 2.56
C ASP A 28 -7.45 -2.24 1.15
N PHE A 29 -7.30 -1.07 0.50
CA PHE A 29 -7.61 -0.88 -0.90
C PHE A 29 -6.72 -1.77 -1.79
N LEU A 30 -5.40 -1.82 -1.53
CA LEU A 30 -4.47 -2.70 -2.25
C LEU A 30 -4.85 -4.18 -2.11
N LYS A 31 -5.28 -4.60 -0.92
CA LYS A 31 -5.76 -5.96 -0.67
C LYS A 31 -7.08 -6.27 -1.38
N HIS A 32 -8.00 -5.30 -1.45
CA HIS A 32 -9.29 -5.43 -2.11
C HIS A 32 -9.17 -5.41 -3.65
N ASN A 33 -8.19 -4.68 -4.19
CA ASN A 33 -7.87 -4.75 -5.61
C ASN A 33 -7.30 -6.13 -5.91
N LYS A 34 -7.94 -6.87 -6.82
CA LYS A 34 -7.61 -8.27 -7.13
C LYS A 34 -6.09 -8.43 -7.30
N LYS A 35 -5.48 -9.24 -6.43
CA LYS A 35 -4.04 -9.56 -6.39
C LYS A 35 -3.45 -9.97 -7.75
N TRP A 36 -4.29 -10.41 -8.69
CA TRP A 36 -3.97 -10.68 -10.08
C TRP A 36 -3.31 -9.51 -10.84
N TRP A 37 -3.60 -8.25 -10.49
CA TRP A 37 -2.96 -7.10 -11.15
C TRP A 37 -1.64 -6.69 -10.48
N LEU A 38 -1.54 -6.87 -9.16
CA LEU A 38 -0.32 -6.58 -8.39
C LEU A 38 0.76 -7.65 -8.59
N GLY A 39 0.35 -8.91 -8.76
CA GLY A 39 1.22 -10.06 -8.99
C GLY A 39 2.27 -9.84 -10.09
N PRO A 40 1.87 -9.51 -11.34
CA PRO A 40 2.83 -9.30 -12.42
C PRO A 40 3.80 -8.13 -12.15
N ILE A 41 3.34 -7.05 -11.52
CA ILE A 41 4.20 -5.90 -11.17
C ILE A 41 5.27 -6.34 -10.16
N VAL A 42 4.87 -7.04 -9.10
CA VAL A 42 5.79 -7.52 -8.06
C VAL A 42 6.79 -8.52 -8.64
N VAL A 43 6.35 -9.43 -9.52
CA VAL A 43 7.24 -10.40 -10.18
C VAL A 43 8.31 -9.69 -11.01
N VAL A 44 7.94 -8.71 -11.83
CA VAL A 44 8.92 -7.95 -12.63
C VAL A 44 9.89 -7.18 -11.74
N LEU A 45 9.42 -6.55 -10.66
CA LEU A 45 10.29 -5.86 -9.71
C LEU A 45 11.30 -6.82 -9.04
N LEU A 46 10.85 -8.02 -8.65
CA LEU A 46 11.73 -9.05 -8.09
C LEU A 46 12.74 -9.56 -9.11
N LEU A 47 12.33 -9.76 -10.37
CA LEU A 47 13.24 -10.14 -11.45
C LEU A 47 14.31 -9.08 -11.68
N VAL A 48 13.93 -7.80 -11.74
CA VAL A 48 14.87 -6.69 -11.90
C VAL A 48 15.82 -6.59 -10.70
N ALA A 49 15.31 -6.68 -9.47
CA ALA A 49 16.14 -6.69 -8.28
C ALA A 49 17.13 -7.87 -8.29
N GLY A 50 16.68 -9.06 -8.67
CA GLY A 50 17.54 -10.22 -8.87
C GLY A 50 18.61 -9.99 -9.93
N LEU A 51 18.24 -9.38 -11.06
CA LEU A 51 19.17 -9.06 -12.14
C LEU A 51 20.24 -8.05 -11.69
N VAL A 52 19.86 -7.04 -10.90
CA VAL A 52 20.79 -6.06 -10.32
C VAL A 52 21.75 -6.72 -9.34
N LEU A 53 21.25 -7.63 -8.49
CA LEU A 53 22.09 -8.39 -7.56
C LEU A 53 23.05 -9.33 -8.29
N LEU A 54 22.61 -9.98 -9.38
CA LEU A 54 23.49 -10.81 -10.20
C LEU A 54 24.49 -9.95 -11.00
N GLY A 55 24.08 -8.77 -11.47
CA GLY A 55 24.94 -7.82 -12.16
C GLY A 55 25.99 -7.16 -11.26
N SER A 56 25.78 -7.11 -9.94
CA SER A 56 26.80 -6.67 -8.98
C SER A 56 27.76 -7.79 -8.57
N THR A 57 27.48 -9.04 -8.96
CA THR A 57 28.40 -10.18 -8.80
C THR A 57 29.28 -10.37 -10.04
N ALA A 58 30.34 -11.17 -9.90
CA ALA A 58 31.21 -11.58 -11.02
C ALA A 58 30.49 -12.32 -12.16
N ALA A 59 29.16 -12.49 -12.10
CA ALA A 59 28.31 -12.99 -13.18
C ALA A 59 28.01 -11.95 -14.27
N ALA A 60 28.23 -10.65 -14.02
CA ALA A 60 28.04 -9.56 -14.99
C ALA A 60 28.64 -9.80 -16.40
N PRO A 61 29.89 -10.32 -16.58
CA PRO A 61 30.46 -10.54 -17.90
C PRO A 61 29.75 -11.65 -18.70
N PHE A 62 29.08 -12.61 -18.06
CA PHE A 62 28.38 -13.69 -18.78
C PHE A 62 27.02 -13.26 -19.35
N ILE A 63 26.44 -12.18 -18.83
CA ILE A 63 25.23 -11.57 -19.40
C ILE A 63 25.53 -10.94 -20.76
N TYR A 64 26.72 -10.34 -20.92
CA TYR A 64 27.15 -9.73 -22.18
C TYR A 64 27.63 -10.74 -23.22
N THR A 65 28.11 -11.92 -22.82
CA THR A 65 28.54 -12.96 -23.78
C THR A 65 27.40 -13.68 -24.50
N LEU A 66 26.16 -13.50 -24.05
CA LEU A 66 24.96 -14.05 -24.71
C LEU A 66 24.45 -13.16 -25.85
N PHE A 67 25.09 -12.02 -26.11
CA PHE A 67 24.78 -11.08 -27.18
C PHE A 67 25.99 -10.90 -28.12
#